data_AF-I4HPW9-F1
#
_entry.id   AF-I4HPW9-F1
#
_cell.length_a   1.000
_cell.length_b   1.000
_cell.length_c   1.000
_cell.angle_alpha   90.00
_cell.angle_beta   90.00
_cell.angle_gamma   90.00
#
_symmetry.space_group_name_H-M   'P 1'
#
loop_
_entity.id
_entity.type
_entity.pdbx_description
1 polymer ?
#
loop_
_entity_poly.entity_id
_entity_poly.type
_entity_poly.pdbx_seq_one_letter_code
_entity_poly.pdbx_strand_id
1 'polypeptide(L)'
;MQELDKLRNVIKFQKVSFILLQKAAYLWAELRATGQPNKVKENIDIDCILSAQWSLLKEKYPSRRVIIASKNIKDFQNITDCSLWEDIHY
;
A
#
# COMPACT_ATOMS: atom_id res chain seq x y z
N MET A 1 -8.81 -17.00 -15.63
CA MET A 1 -7.94 -16.15 -16.47
C MET A 1 -8.71 -14.98 -17.06
N GLN A 2 -9.82 -15.19 -17.77
CA GLN A 2 -10.58 -14.13 -18.45
C GLN A 2 -10.92 -12.90 -17.58
N GLU A 3 -11.38 -13.07 -16.34
CA GLU A 3 -11.70 -11.93 -15.46
C GLU A 3 -10.48 -11.12 -15.02
N LEU A 4 -9.33 -11.79 -14.79
CA LEU A 4 -8.07 -11.11 -14.50
C LEU A 4 -7.57 -10.35 -15.73
N ASP A 5 -7.76 -10.90 -16.92
CA ASP A 5 -7.36 -10.25 -18.18
C ASP A 5 -8.24 -9.04 -18.49
N LYS A 6 -9.56 -9.12 -18.22
CA LYS A 6 -10.45 -7.96 -18.26
C LYS A 6 -10.00 -6.88 -17.28
N LEU A 7 -9.67 -7.26 -16.04
CA LEU A 7 -9.21 -6.31 -15.03
C LEU A 7 -7.93 -5.59 -15.46
N ARG A 8 -6.96 -6.30 -16.03
CA ARG A 8 -5.70 -5.72 -16.55
C ARG A 8 -5.91 -4.66 -17.64
N ASN A 9 -7.03 -4.68 -18.35
CA ASN A 9 -7.37 -3.66 -19.33
C ASN A 9 -7.94 -2.38 -18.71
N VAL A 10 -8.43 -2.45 -17.47
CA VAL A 10 -9.06 -1.33 -16.76
C VAL A 10 -8.12 -0.71 -15.72
N ILE A 11 -7.25 -1.52 -15.11
CA ILE A 11 -6.29 -1.05 -14.09
C ILE A 11 -4.86 -1.18 -14.59
N LYS A 12 -4.05 -0.16 -14.28
CA LYS A 12 -2.61 -0.22 -14.52
C LYS A 12 -1.93 -1.06 -13.44
N PHE A 13 -1.29 -2.15 -13.85
CA PHE A 13 -0.42 -2.91 -12.93
C PHE A 13 0.83 -2.11 -12.57
N GLN A 14 1.13 -2.05 -11.28
CA GLN A 14 2.34 -1.41 -10.76
C GLN A 14 3.33 -2.48 -10.29
N LYS A 15 4.49 -2.54 -10.95
CA LYS A 15 5.56 -3.52 -10.63
C LYS A 15 6.20 -3.18 -9.29
N VAL A 16 6.51 -4.22 -8.52
CA VAL A 16 7.36 -4.11 -7.34
C VAL A 16 8.80 -3.87 -7.79
N SER A 17 9.39 -2.76 -7.36
CA SER A 17 10.78 -2.40 -7.63
C SER A 17 11.65 -2.57 -6.39
N PHE A 18 12.96 -2.60 -6.57
CA PHE A 18 13.89 -2.66 -5.44
C PHE A 18 13.77 -1.42 -4.52
N ILE A 19 13.62 -0.22 -5.10
CA ILE A 19 13.40 1.02 -4.34
C ILE A 19 12.13 0.91 -3.49
N LEU A 20 11.06 0.33 -4.04
CA LEU A 20 9.83 0.08 -3.30
C LEU A 20 10.09 -0.87 -2.11
N LEU A 21 10.80 -1.97 -2.34
CA LEU A 21 11.11 -2.94 -1.29
C LEU A 21 11.99 -2.35 -0.19
N GLN A 22 12.97 -1.51 -0.53
CA GLN A 22 13.78 -0.80 0.47
C GLN A 22 12.92 0.10 1.36
N LYS A 23 12.01 0.87 0.76
CA LYS A 23 11.09 1.73 1.51
C LYS A 23 10.13 0.91 2.37
N ALA A 24 9.63 -0.22 1.87
CA ALA A 24 8.79 -1.14 2.63
C ALA A 24 9.54 -1.74 3.83
N ALA A 25 10.81 -2.13 3.65
CA ALA A 25 11.65 -2.65 4.71
C ALA A 25 11.91 -1.61 5.81
N TYR A 26 12.12 -0.34 5.43
CA TYR A 26 12.27 0.77 6.38
C TYR A 26 11.00 0.98 7.21
N LEU A 27 9.83 1.09 6.55
CA LEU A 27 8.55 1.22 7.25
C LEU A 27 8.29 0.05 8.19
N TRP A 28 8.58 -1.17 7.75
CA TRP A 28 8.46 -2.37 8.57
C TRP A 28 9.38 -2.32 9.80
N ALA A 29 10.63 -1.88 9.64
CA ALA A 29 11.57 -1.73 10.76
C ALA A 29 11.10 -0.68 11.77
N GLU A 30 10.59 0.47 11.31
CA GLU A 30 10.06 1.53 12.18
C GLU A 30 8.83 1.08 12.98
N LEU A 31 7.88 0.40 12.33
CA LEU A 31 6.67 -0.09 13.00
C LEU A 31 7.00 -1.11 14.10
N ARG A 32 8.05 -1.92 13.91
CA ARG A 32 8.54 -2.82 14.96
C ARG A 32 9.22 -2.07 16.10
N ALA A 33 10.02 -1.06 15.80
CA ALA A 33 10.69 -0.25 16.82
C ALA A 33 9.70 0.48 17.72
N THR A 34 8.52 0.84 17.20
CA THR A 34 7.47 1.56 17.94
C THR A 34 6.47 0.65 18.68
N GLY A 35 6.72 -0.66 18.71
CA GLY A 35 5.93 -1.60 19.53
C GLY A 35 4.55 -1.95 18.97
N GLN A 36 4.28 -1.71 17.68
CA GLN A 36 3.04 -2.17 17.06
C GLN A 36 3.06 -3.71 16.92
N PRO A 37 2.21 -4.48 17.62
CA PRO A 37 2.44 -5.92 17.84
C PRO A 37 2.15 -6.85 16.66
N ASN A 38 1.61 -6.37 15.55
CA ASN A 38 0.69 -7.22 14.78
C ASN A 38 1.10 -7.53 13.33
N LYS A 39 2.38 -7.74 13.04
CA LYS A 39 2.82 -8.26 11.72
C LYS A 39 3.96 -9.27 11.90
N VAL A 40 3.81 -10.44 11.30
CA VAL A 40 4.65 -11.63 11.45
C VAL A 40 6.14 -11.27 11.43
N LYS A 41 6.89 -11.74 12.44
CA LYS A 41 8.27 -11.33 12.77
C LYS A 41 9.30 -11.50 11.64
N GLU A 42 9.01 -12.37 10.68
CA GLU A 42 10.02 -12.96 9.79
C GLU A 42 9.93 -12.45 8.34
N ASN A 43 8.81 -11.84 7.91
CA ASN A 43 8.61 -11.39 6.53
C ASN A 43 8.11 -9.95 6.46
N ILE A 44 8.51 -9.23 5.40
CA ILE A 44 7.92 -7.92 5.08
C ILE A 44 6.45 -8.13 4.77
N ASP A 45 5.60 -7.43 5.50
CA ASP A 45 4.17 -7.48 5.30
C ASP A 45 3.77 -6.82 3.97
N ILE A 46 2.82 -7.42 3.23
CA ILE A 46 2.29 -6.85 1.99
C ILE A 46 1.73 -5.46 2.21
N ASP A 47 1.18 -5.17 3.39
CA ASP A 47 0.69 -3.85 3.76
C ASP A 47 1.82 -2.83 3.88
N CYS A 48 3.03 -3.25 4.27
CA CYS A 48 4.20 -2.37 4.24
C CYS A 48 4.61 -2.05 2.80
N ILE A 49 4.50 -3.02 1.88
CA ILE A 49 4.76 -2.82 0.46
C ILE A 49 3.72 -1.86 -0.16
N LEU A 50 2.44 -2.06 0.14
CA LEU A 50 1.36 -1.17 -0.32
C LEU A 50 1.51 0.25 0.26
N SER A 51 1.85 0.37 1.54
CA SER A 51 2.09 1.68 2.19
C SER A 51 3.31 2.40 1.60
N ALA A 52 4.38 1.66 1.31
CA ALA A 52 5.54 2.21 0.62
C ALA A 52 5.18 2.71 -0.79
N GLN A 53 4.38 1.94 -1.53
CA GLN A 53 3.94 2.29 -2.88
C GLN A 53 3.04 3.53 -2.87
N TRP A 54 2.13 3.62 -1.91
CA TRP A 54 1.29 4.80 -1.67
C TRP A 54 2.15 6.05 -1.43
N SER A 55 3.14 5.98 -0.53
CA SER A 55 4.00 7.11 -0.22
C SER A 55 4.82 7.57 -1.43
N LEU A 56 5.43 6.63 -2.18
CA LEU A 56 6.19 6.98 -3.39
C LEU A 56 5.32 7.66 -4.45
N LEU A 57 4.05 7.25 -4.58
CA LEU A 57 3.13 7.89 -5.52
C LEU A 57 2.72 9.30 -5.06
N LYS A 58 2.52 9.49 -3.76
CA LYS A 58 2.21 10.79 -3.16
C LYS A 58 3.37 11.76 -3.33
N GLU A 59 4.60 11.30 -3.08
CA GLU A 59 5.83 12.07 -3.33
C GLU A 59 5.98 12.44 -4.82
N LYS A 60 5.72 11.49 -5.72
CA LYS A 60 5.82 11.70 -7.17
C LYS A 60 4.74 12.64 -7.72
N TYR A 61 3.56 12.64 -7.13
CA TYR A 61 2.39 13.41 -7.59
C TYR A 61 1.72 14.15 -6.43
N PRO A 62 2.35 15.21 -5.87
CA PRO A 62 1.91 15.85 -4.64
C PRO A 62 0.51 16.47 -4.72
N SER A 63 0.07 16.89 -5.91
CA SER A 63 -1.27 17.45 -6.15
C SER A 63 -2.34 16.39 -6.42
N ARG A 64 -2.01 15.10 -6.35
CA ARG A 64 -2.97 14.00 -6.57
C ARG A 64 -3.25 13.29 -5.25
N ARG A 65 -4.52 13.02 -4.99
CA ARG A 65 -4.92 12.13 -3.90
C ARG A 65 -4.58 10.69 -4.29
N VAL A 66 -3.86 9.99 -3.42
CA VAL A 66 -3.58 8.56 -3.56
C VAL A 66 -4.32 7.86 -2.42
N ILE A 67 -5.17 6.90 -2.74
CA ILE A 67 -5.97 6.14 -1.75
C ILE A 67 -5.66 4.66 -1.93
N ILE A 68 -5.39 3.96 -0.84
CA ILE A 68 -5.37 2.49 -0.83
C ILE A 68 -6.81 2.01 -0.67
N ALA A 69 -7.36 1.39 -1.71
CA ALA A 69 -8.66 0.73 -1.62
C ALA A 69 -8.49 -0.65 -0.95
N SER A 70 -8.97 -0.82 0.27
CA SER A 70 -8.83 -2.07 1.03
C SER A 70 -9.97 -2.26 2.03
N LYS A 71 -10.30 -3.52 2.33
CA LYS A 71 -11.16 -3.87 3.47
C LYS A 71 -10.38 -3.89 4.79
N ASN A 72 -9.04 -3.94 4.75
CA ASN A 72 -8.17 -3.94 5.92
C ASN A 72 -7.85 -2.52 6.43
N ILE A 73 -8.86 -1.67 6.58
CA ILE A 73 -8.67 -0.24 6.87
C ILE A 73 -7.89 -0.03 8.18
N LYS A 74 -8.15 -0.86 9.20
CA LYS A 74 -7.54 -0.73 10.53
C LYS A 74 -6.02 -0.76 10.50
N ASP A 75 -5.44 -1.58 9.62
CA ASP A 75 -3.98 -1.73 9.52
C ASP A 75 -3.32 -0.62 8.69
N PHE A 76 -4.10 0.12 7.89
CA PHE A 76 -3.61 1.17 6.99
C PHE A 76 -3.88 2.59 7.49
N GLN A 77 -4.96 2.81 8.24
CA GLN A 77 -5.50 4.14 8.55
C GLN A 77 -4.52 5.04 9.32
N ASN A 78 -3.57 4.47 10.05
CA ASN A 78 -2.59 5.23 10.82
C ASN A 78 -1.42 5.74 9.96
N ILE A 79 -1.26 5.23 8.75
CA ILE A 79 -0.07 5.46 7.90
C ILE A 79 -0.44 6.05 6.54
N THR A 80 -1.63 5.70 6.03
CA THR A 80 -2.01 5.97 4.63
C THR A 80 -3.45 6.45 4.54
N ASP A 81 -3.76 7.17 3.46
CA ASP A 81 -5.14 7.42 3.07
C ASP A 81 -5.73 6.10 2.55
N CYS A 82 -6.62 5.48 3.32
CA CYS A 82 -7.25 4.18 3.00
C CYS A 82 -8.77 4.25 3.14
N SER A 83 -9.49 3.60 2.23
CA SER A 83 -10.95 3.55 2.21
C SER A 83 -11.45 2.25 1.59
N LEU A 84 -12.71 1.90 1.83
CA LEU A 84 -13.38 0.89 0.99
C LEU A 84 -13.50 1.43 -0.43
N TRP A 85 -13.42 0.54 -1.42
CA TRP A 85 -13.50 0.91 -2.84
C TRP A 85 -14.80 1.66 -3.17
N GLU A 86 -15.92 1.18 -2.62
CA GLU A 86 -17.26 1.75 -2.86
C GLU A 86 -17.45 3.16 -2.29
N ASP A 87 -16.62 3.56 -1.32
CA ASP A 87 -16.66 4.88 -0.68
C ASP A 87 -15.76 5.91 -1.39
N ILE A 88 -15.03 5.51 -2.44
CA ILE A 88 -14.16 6.41 -3.20
C ILE A 88 -14.98 7.13 -4.27
N HIS A 89 -15.14 8.43 -4.09
CA HIS A 89 -15.85 9.32 -5.02
C HIS A 89 -14.89 10.37 -5.61
N TYR A 90 -15.14 10.79 -6.86
CA TYR A 90 -14.28 11.67 -7.67
C TYR A 90 -14.99 12.95 -8.09
#